data_AF-A0A3C0EIY3-F1
#
_entry.id   AF-A0A3C0EIY3-F1
#
_cell.length_a   1.000
_cell.length_b   1.000
_cell.length_c   1.000
_cell.angle_alpha   90.00
_cell.angle_beta   90.00
_cell.angle_gamma   90.00
#
_symmetry.space_group_name_H-M   'P 1'
#
loop_
_entity.id
_entity.type
_entity.pdbx_description
1 polymer ?
#
loop_
_entity_poly.entity_id
_entity_poly.type
_entity_poly.pdbx_seq_one_letter_code
_entity_poly.pdbx_strand_id
1 'polypeptide(L)'
;MLTTVIIVLSLLLLILACITGALWVSRKHLTTQVSTLTIERDEARNRIEASGSEVSELKTQLELARQELTQKSAAFEQAQTQSRETFATLANETLNKTSEQFLQLAKKSLESENKDAAAALEQRKQAIESMLKPIREQLENHAKAVTEMEKNREGAYQGLRQQITGLLESQQHLSQTTTQLSTALKGSAGTRGRWGELALKRIVELAGMVNHVDFDEQVSI
;
A
#
# COMPACT_ATOMS: atom_id res chain seq x y z
N MET A 1 -136.27 73.88 46.14
CA MET A 1 -135.11 73.61 47.02
C MET A 1 -134.71 72.14 47.05
N LEU A 2 -135.64 71.17 47.17
CA LEU A 2 -135.27 69.74 47.23
C LEU A 2 -134.79 69.15 45.88
N THR A 3 -135.36 69.59 44.76
CA THR A 3 -135.07 69.06 43.41
C THR A 3 -133.68 69.45 42.88
N THR A 4 -133.19 70.64 43.20
CA THR A 4 -131.85 71.12 42.79
C THR A 4 -130.72 70.38 43.53
N VAL A 5 -130.93 70.02 44.80
CA VAL A 5 -129.95 69.26 45.59
C VAL A 5 -129.78 67.82 45.08
N ILE A 6 -130.88 67.17 44.69
CA ILE A 6 -130.86 65.80 44.14
C ILE A 6 -130.13 65.75 42.79
N ILE A 7 -130.34 66.75 41.92
CA ILE A 7 -129.66 66.85 40.62
C ILE A 7 -128.15 67.07 40.78
N VAL A 8 -127.73 67.92 41.73
CA VAL A 8 -126.30 68.15 41.98
C VAL A 8 -125.63 66.91 42.59
N LEU A 9 -126.31 66.18 43.47
CA LEU A 9 -125.78 64.95 44.08
C LEU A 9 -125.63 63.81 43.07
N SER A 10 -126.59 63.65 42.14
CA SER A 10 -126.50 62.64 41.08
C SER A 10 -125.40 62.95 40.07
N LEU A 11 -125.20 64.23 39.74
CA LEU A 11 -124.11 64.68 38.87
C LEU A 11 -122.73 64.47 39.52
N LEU A 12 -122.60 64.75 40.82
CA LEU A 12 -121.37 64.45 41.59
C LEU A 12 -121.07 62.95 41.64
N LEU A 13 -122.09 62.12 41.83
CA LEU A 13 -121.93 60.65 41.87
C LEU A 13 -121.53 60.09 40.50
N LEU A 14 -122.05 60.67 39.42
CA LEU A 14 -121.70 60.34 38.04
C LEU A 14 -120.26 60.77 37.71
N ILE A 15 -119.83 61.95 38.15
CA ILE A 15 -118.44 62.41 38.02
C ILE A 15 -117.49 61.51 38.82
N LEU A 16 -117.83 61.14 40.06
CA LEU A 16 -117.02 60.25 40.89
C LEU A 16 -116.90 58.84 40.25
N ALA A 17 -117.98 58.32 39.67
CA ALA A 17 -117.98 57.06 38.92
C ALA A 17 -117.09 57.14 37.66
N CYS A 18 -117.11 58.26 36.92
CA CYS A 18 -116.21 58.48 35.79
C CYS A 18 -114.74 58.59 36.21
N ILE A 19 -114.44 59.31 37.30
CA ILE A 19 -113.06 59.46 37.80
C ILE A 19 -112.51 58.12 38.29
N THR A 20 -113.30 57.36 39.05
CA THR A 20 -112.90 56.03 39.54
C THR A 20 -112.76 55.02 38.40
N GLY A 21 -113.64 55.06 37.39
CA GLY A 21 -113.52 54.28 36.15
C GLY A 21 -112.27 54.63 35.35
N ALA A 22 -111.97 55.92 35.17
CA ALA A 22 -110.76 56.38 34.48
C ALA A 22 -109.49 55.99 35.24
N LEU A 23 -109.48 56.08 36.58
CA LEU A 23 -108.39 55.61 37.44
C LEU A 23 -108.21 54.10 37.39
N TRP A 24 -109.31 53.33 37.33
CA TRP A 24 -109.25 51.87 37.20
C TRP A 24 -108.73 51.45 35.82
N VAL A 25 -109.18 52.10 34.74
CA VAL A 25 -108.69 51.87 33.37
C VAL A 25 -107.22 52.29 33.27
N SER A 26 -106.83 53.44 33.81
CA SER A 26 -105.44 53.91 33.79
C SER A 26 -104.53 53.03 34.63
N ARG A 27 -104.96 52.56 35.81
CA ARG A 27 -104.21 51.58 36.61
C ARG A 27 -104.11 50.24 35.90
N LYS A 28 -105.19 49.75 35.28
CA LYS A 28 -105.18 48.50 34.51
C LYS A 28 -104.22 48.61 33.33
N HIS A 29 -104.23 49.72 32.61
CA HIS A 29 -103.31 49.99 31.51
C HIS A 29 -101.85 50.06 31.99
N LEU A 30 -101.60 50.71 33.13
CA LEU A 30 -100.28 50.79 33.73
C LEU A 30 -99.80 49.43 34.24
N THR A 31 -100.67 48.61 34.83
CA THR A 31 -100.34 47.23 35.21
C THR A 31 -100.07 46.34 33.99
N THR A 32 -100.79 46.54 32.88
CA THR A 32 -100.50 45.82 31.64
C THR A 32 -99.16 46.22 31.05
N GLN A 33 -98.83 47.52 31.01
CA GLN A 33 -97.53 48.00 30.53
C GLN A 33 -96.37 47.53 31.40
N VAL A 34 -96.53 47.58 32.73
CA VAL A 34 -95.52 47.05 33.66
C VAL A 34 -95.36 45.55 33.44
N SER A 35 -96.44 44.78 33.27
CA SER A 35 -96.35 43.34 33.02
C SER A 35 -95.68 42.99 31.68
N THR A 36 -95.96 43.72 30.60
CA THR A 36 -95.31 43.50 29.30
C THR A 36 -93.83 43.87 29.35
N LEU A 37 -93.47 44.98 30.01
CA LEU A 37 -92.07 45.37 30.19
C LEU A 37 -91.31 44.39 31.11
N THR A 38 -91.96 43.81 32.12
CA THR A 38 -91.33 42.75 32.94
C THR A 38 -91.08 41.49 32.12
N ILE A 39 -92.02 41.11 31.24
CA ILE A 39 -91.85 39.95 30.35
C ILE A 39 -90.71 40.21 29.36
N GLU A 40 -90.67 41.37 28.71
CA GLU A 40 -89.57 41.73 27.79
C GLU A 40 -88.21 41.78 28.49
N ARG A 41 -88.16 42.30 29.73
CA ARG A 41 -86.94 42.34 30.55
C ARG A 41 -86.50 40.94 30.98
N ASP A 42 -87.43 40.07 31.35
CA ASP A 42 -87.12 38.69 31.74
C ASP A 42 -86.72 37.86 30.51
N GLU A 43 -87.31 38.08 29.33
CA GLU A 43 -86.86 37.49 28.07
C GLU A 43 -85.46 37.98 27.67
N ALA A 44 -85.20 39.29 27.77
CA ALA A 44 -83.87 39.84 27.50
C ALA A 44 -82.83 39.29 28.48
N ARG A 45 -83.18 39.17 29.76
CA ARG A 45 -82.34 38.57 30.79
C ARG A 45 -82.04 37.10 30.48
N ASN A 46 -83.05 36.31 30.12
CA ASN A 46 -82.88 34.91 29.74
C ASN A 46 -82.00 34.77 28.49
N ARG A 47 -82.12 35.66 27.51
CA ARG A 47 -81.23 35.69 26.32
C ARG A 47 -79.78 36.01 26.69
N ILE A 48 -79.55 36.95 27.62
CA ILE A 48 -78.20 37.29 28.10
C ILE A 48 -77.61 36.13 28.89
N GLU A 49 -78.39 35.47 29.76
CA GLU A 49 -77.94 34.32 30.54
C GLU A 49 -77.63 33.11 29.62
N ALA A 50 -78.48 32.84 28.61
CA ALA A 50 -78.24 31.81 27.61
C ALA A 50 -76.98 32.08 26.77
N SER A 51 -76.83 33.29 26.24
CA SER A 51 -75.63 33.67 25.48
C SER A 51 -74.37 33.67 26.36
N GLY A 52 -74.48 34.07 27.62
CA GLY A 52 -73.39 33.99 28.59
C GLY A 52 -72.95 32.55 28.87
N SER A 53 -73.90 31.61 28.94
CA SER A 53 -73.63 30.18 29.06
C SER A 53 -72.92 29.63 27.82
N GLU A 54 -73.40 29.95 26.62
CA GLU A 54 -72.77 29.53 25.35
C GLU A 54 -71.35 30.07 25.21
N VAL A 55 -71.12 31.34 25.57
CA VAL A 55 -69.77 31.93 25.54
C VAL A 55 -68.84 31.25 26.55
N SER A 56 -69.34 30.90 27.74
CA SER A 56 -68.56 30.16 28.72
C SER A 56 -68.18 28.77 28.21
N GLU A 57 -69.11 28.07 27.59
CA GLU A 57 -68.89 26.74 27.02
C GLU A 57 -67.92 26.76 25.82
N LEU A 58 -68.10 27.70 24.90
CA LEU A 58 -67.16 27.87 23.78
C LEU A 58 -65.76 28.25 24.26
N LYS A 59 -65.67 29.08 25.32
CA LYS A 59 -64.37 29.45 25.91
C LYS A 59 -63.68 28.26 26.57
N THR A 60 -64.41 27.38 27.26
CA THR A 60 -63.82 26.17 27.84
C THR A 60 -63.39 25.18 26.75
N GLN A 61 -64.20 24.97 25.71
CA GLN A 61 -63.81 24.12 24.57
C GLN A 61 -62.56 24.64 23.85
N LEU A 62 -62.47 25.96 23.63
CA LEU A 62 -61.33 26.58 22.99
C LEU A 62 -60.07 26.48 23.85
N GLU A 63 -60.19 26.61 25.18
CA GLU A 63 -59.06 26.43 26.08
C GLU A 63 -58.57 24.97 26.11
N LEU A 64 -59.50 24.00 26.12
CA LEU A 64 -59.17 22.58 26.03
C LEU A 64 -58.48 22.26 24.69
N ALA A 65 -59.01 22.75 23.56
CA ALA A 65 -58.41 22.54 22.25
C ALA A 65 -57.01 23.17 22.14
N ARG A 66 -56.79 24.35 22.76
CA ARG A 66 -55.47 24.97 22.85
C ARG A 66 -54.52 24.14 23.69
N GLN A 67 -54.97 23.65 24.84
CA GLN A 67 -54.17 22.77 25.70
C GLN A 67 -53.77 21.49 24.95
N GLU A 68 -54.70 20.84 24.27
CA GLU A 68 -54.38 19.66 23.45
C GLU A 68 -53.38 19.97 22.35
N LEU A 69 -53.54 21.09 21.63
CA LEU A 69 -52.60 21.48 20.57
C LEU A 69 -51.20 21.75 21.13
N THR A 70 -51.09 22.45 22.26
CA THR A 70 -49.81 22.70 22.93
C THR A 70 -49.16 21.42 23.44
N GLN A 71 -49.93 20.47 23.96
CA GLN A 71 -49.41 19.16 24.38
C GLN A 71 -48.92 18.35 23.18
N LYS A 72 -49.68 18.34 22.09
CA LYS A 72 -49.29 17.65 20.85
C LYS A 72 -48.05 18.28 20.22
N SER A 73 -47.94 19.60 20.19
CA SER A 73 -46.76 20.28 19.66
C SER A 73 -45.52 20.01 20.52
N ALA A 74 -45.66 20.07 21.85
CA ALA A 74 -44.56 19.75 22.77
C ALA A 74 -44.12 18.28 22.65
N ALA A 75 -45.07 17.35 22.57
CA ALA A 75 -44.77 15.93 22.35
C ALA A 75 -44.09 15.68 21.00
N PHE A 76 -44.51 16.39 19.95
CA PHE A 76 -43.90 16.28 18.62
C PHE A 76 -42.48 16.86 18.61
N GLU A 77 -42.26 18.01 19.24
CA GLU A 77 -40.94 18.64 19.37
C GLU A 77 -39.98 17.75 20.17
N GLN A 78 -40.46 17.13 21.26
CA GLN A 78 -39.69 16.17 22.03
C GLN A 78 -39.34 14.92 21.20
N ALA A 79 -40.31 14.35 20.49
CA ALA A 79 -40.09 13.18 19.63
C ALA A 79 -39.10 13.49 18.48
N GLN A 80 -39.18 14.69 17.91
CA GLN A 80 -38.25 15.16 16.88
C GLN A 80 -36.84 15.35 17.44
N THR A 81 -36.72 15.94 18.63
CA THR A 81 -35.43 16.13 19.31
C THR A 81 -34.79 14.79 19.64
N GLN A 82 -35.56 13.86 20.23
CA GLN A 82 -35.09 12.52 20.54
C GLN A 82 -34.68 11.73 19.28
N SER A 83 -35.43 11.87 18.17
CA SER A 83 -35.02 11.28 16.90
C SER A 83 -33.70 11.88 16.40
N ARG A 84 -33.54 13.21 16.42
CA ARG A 84 -32.29 13.86 16.00
C ARG A 84 -31.10 13.42 16.84
N GLU A 85 -31.27 13.32 18.16
CA GLU A 85 -30.23 12.85 19.07
C GLU A 85 -29.87 11.38 18.80
N THR A 86 -30.86 10.49 18.67
CA THR A 86 -30.61 9.07 18.39
C THR A 86 -29.97 8.86 17.01
N PHE A 87 -30.37 9.63 16.00
CA PHE A 87 -29.70 9.62 14.70
C PHE A 87 -28.27 10.14 14.79
N ALA A 88 -28.02 11.23 15.51
CA ALA A 88 -26.68 11.79 15.66
C ALA A 88 -25.75 10.84 16.41
N THR A 89 -26.22 10.15 17.46
CA THR A 89 -25.41 9.18 18.20
C THR A 89 -25.14 7.94 17.36
N LEU A 90 -26.17 7.36 16.72
CA LEU A 90 -26.01 6.18 15.88
C LEU A 90 -25.13 6.45 14.66
N ALA A 91 -25.27 7.62 14.03
CA ALA A 91 -24.43 8.00 12.89
C ALA A 91 -22.96 8.14 13.30
N ASN A 92 -22.68 8.81 14.43
CA ASN A 92 -21.31 8.93 14.94
C ASN A 92 -20.74 7.57 15.34
N GLU A 93 -21.49 6.75 16.06
CA GLU A 93 -21.05 5.41 16.47
C GLU A 93 -20.79 4.51 15.25
N THR A 94 -21.71 4.50 14.29
CA THR A 94 -21.56 3.72 13.05
C THR A 94 -20.39 4.22 12.24
N LEU A 95 -20.25 5.54 12.04
CA LEU A 95 -19.13 6.12 11.29
C LEU A 95 -17.79 5.80 11.94
N ASN A 96 -17.68 5.91 13.26
CA ASN A 96 -16.46 5.58 13.99
C ASN A 96 -16.12 4.09 13.87
N LYS A 97 -17.10 3.19 14.08
CA LYS A 97 -16.91 1.75 13.93
C LYS A 97 -16.53 1.37 12.50
N THR A 98 -17.20 1.93 11.49
CA THR A 98 -16.90 1.66 10.08
C THR A 98 -15.53 2.21 9.69
N SER A 99 -15.15 3.40 10.16
CA SER A 99 -13.83 3.98 9.94
C SER A 99 -12.73 3.11 10.55
N GLU A 100 -12.92 2.65 11.80
CA GLU A 100 -11.98 1.75 12.46
C GLU A 100 -11.85 0.40 11.72
N GLN A 101 -12.97 -0.20 11.33
CA GLN A 101 -12.97 -1.44 10.54
C GLN A 101 -12.29 -1.26 9.18
N PHE A 102 -12.53 -0.13 8.52
CA PHE A 102 -11.89 0.21 7.25
C PHE A 102 -10.37 0.36 7.42
N LEU A 103 -9.92 1.07 8.46
CA LEU A 103 -8.50 1.22 8.77
C LEU A 103 -7.85 -0.12 9.12
N GLN A 104 -8.52 -0.98 9.89
CA GLN A 104 -8.04 -2.32 10.20
C GLN A 104 -7.92 -3.18 8.94
N LEU A 105 -8.92 -3.14 8.06
CA LEU A 105 -8.89 -3.89 6.80
C LEU A 105 -7.81 -3.36 5.85
N ALA A 106 -7.69 -2.04 5.71
CA ALA A 106 -6.66 -1.40 4.90
C ALA A 106 -5.26 -1.75 5.42
N LYS A 107 -5.05 -1.70 6.74
CA LYS A 107 -3.78 -2.10 7.37
C LYS A 107 -3.48 -3.57 7.10
N LYS A 108 -4.46 -4.47 7.29
CA LYS A 108 -4.29 -5.90 7.02
C LYS A 108 -4.00 -6.18 5.55
N SER A 109 -4.67 -5.49 4.63
CA SER A 109 -4.44 -5.61 3.19
C SER A 109 -3.02 -5.15 2.83
N LEU A 110 -2.59 -3.99 3.33
CA LEU A 110 -1.26 -3.45 3.09
C LEU A 110 -0.16 -4.32 3.72
N GLU A 111 -0.38 -4.87 4.91
CA GLU A 111 0.53 -5.82 5.54
C GLU A 111 0.64 -7.13 4.74
N SER A 112 -0.47 -7.61 4.17
CA SER A 112 -0.48 -8.79 3.29
C SER A 112 0.31 -8.50 2.02
N GLU A 113 0.03 -7.41 1.32
CA GLU A 113 0.74 -7.03 0.09
C GLU A 113 2.24 -6.82 0.34
N ASN A 114 2.63 -6.19 1.46
CA ASN A 114 4.03 -6.05 1.82
C ASN A 114 4.70 -7.40 2.08
N LYS A 115 4.03 -8.34 2.76
CA LYS A 115 4.55 -9.70 2.97
C LYS A 115 4.70 -10.45 1.65
N ASP A 116 3.72 -10.36 0.78
CA ASP A 116 3.75 -11.02 -0.53
C ASP A 116 4.85 -10.44 -1.42
N ALA A 117 5.02 -9.10 -1.42
CA ALA A 117 6.10 -8.43 -2.13
C ALA A 117 7.48 -8.81 -1.57
N ALA A 118 7.64 -8.88 -0.24
CA ALA A 118 8.89 -9.29 0.39
C ALA A 118 9.22 -10.77 0.07
N ALA A 119 8.23 -11.66 0.12
CA ALA A 119 8.39 -13.06 -0.26
C ALA A 119 8.76 -13.21 -1.74
N ALA A 120 8.11 -12.46 -2.63
CA ALA A 120 8.43 -12.46 -4.06
C ALA A 120 9.85 -11.93 -4.33
N LEU A 121 10.29 -10.89 -3.62
CA LEU A 121 11.66 -10.38 -3.73
C LEU A 121 12.69 -11.42 -3.27
N GLU A 122 12.41 -12.12 -2.17
CA GLU A 122 13.28 -13.17 -1.65
C GLU A 122 13.38 -14.35 -2.61
N GLN A 123 12.26 -14.81 -3.17
CA GLN A 123 12.26 -15.83 -4.22
C GLN A 123 13.06 -15.41 -5.45
N ARG A 124 12.94 -14.14 -5.88
CA ARG A 124 13.74 -13.60 -6.99
C ARG A 124 15.23 -13.59 -6.65
N LYS A 125 15.61 -13.20 -5.44
CA LYS A 125 17.02 -13.24 -4.99
C LYS A 125 17.57 -14.67 -5.03
N GLN A 126 16.83 -15.65 -4.52
CA GLN A 126 17.23 -17.06 -4.53
C GLN A 126 17.33 -17.61 -5.96
N ALA A 127 16.39 -17.24 -6.84
CA ALA A 127 16.44 -17.62 -8.25
C ALA A 127 17.68 -17.02 -8.93
N ILE A 128 17.98 -15.73 -8.69
CA ILE A 128 19.17 -15.06 -9.22
C ILE A 128 20.45 -15.71 -8.68
N GLU A 129 20.52 -16.02 -7.39
CA GLU A 129 21.66 -16.67 -6.77
C GLU A 129 21.89 -18.07 -7.36
N SER A 130 20.84 -18.87 -7.53
CA SER A 130 20.94 -20.19 -8.14
C SER A 130 21.37 -20.13 -9.60
N MET A 131 20.98 -19.10 -10.36
CA MET A 131 21.47 -18.85 -11.72
C MET A 131 22.93 -18.39 -11.76
N LEU A 132 23.38 -17.58 -10.79
CA LEU A 132 24.75 -17.05 -10.72
C LEU A 132 25.76 -18.06 -10.18
N LYS A 133 25.33 -18.99 -9.33
CA LYS A 133 26.18 -20.02 -8.75
C LYS A 133 27.00 -20.82 -9.80
N PRO A 134 26.41 -21.40 -10.86
CA PRO A 134 27.18 -22.12 -11.87
C PRO A 134 28.15 -21.22 -12.62
N ILE A 135 27.84 -19.93 -12.82
CA ILE A 135 28.76 -18.99 -13.45
C ILE A 135 29.99 -18.77 -12.56
N ARG A 136 29.80 -18.57 -11.26
CA ARG A 136 30.90 -18.44 -10.30
C ARG A 136 31.77 -19.69 -10.27
N GLU A 137 31.16 -20.87 -10.20
CA GLU A 137 31.86 -22.16 -10.20
C GLU A 137 32.65 -22.38 -11.50
N GLN A 138 32.05 -22.06 -12.66
CA GLN A 138 32.74 -22.15 -13.95
C GLN A 138 33.91 -21.18 -14.05
N LEU A 139 33.77 -19.94 -13.54
CA LEU A 139 34.85 -18.95 -13.56
C LEU A 139 36.01 -19.39 -12.66
N GLU A 140 35.72 -19.97 -11.49
CA GLU A 140 36.74 -20.51 -10.59
C GLU A 140 37.47 -21.71 -11.22
N ASN A 141 36.73 -22.62 -11.85
CA ASN A 141 37.30 -23.75 -12.57
C ASN A 141 38.16 -23.30 -13.76
N HIS A 142 37.73 -22.29 -14.52
CA HIS A 142 38.51 -21.70 -15.59
C HIS A 142 39.80 -21.05 -15.06
N ALA A 143 39.74 -20.31 -13.96
CA ALA A 143 40.92 -19.71 -13.35
C ALA A 143 41.95 -20.76 -12.91
N LYS A 144 41.48 -21.88 -12.32
CA LYS A 144 42.33 -23.02 -11.98
C LYS A 144 42.95 -23.66 -13.22
N ALA A 145 42.14 -23.93 -14.24
CA ALA A 145 42.61 -24.53 -15.49
C ALA A 145 43.66 -23.66 -16.20
N VAL A 146 43.48 -22.34 -16.23
CA VAL A 146 44.48 -21.40 -16.78
C VAL A 146 45.77 -21.43 -15.98
N THR A 147 45.68 -21.40 -14.64
CA THR A 147 46.87 -21.45 -13.78
C THR A 147 47.65 -22.76 -13.96
N GLU A 148 46.95 -23.89 -14.05
CA GLU A 148 47.56 -25.19 -14.31
C GLU A 148 48.18 -25.28 -15.71
N MET A 149 47.49 -24.76 -16.73
CA MET A 149 48.02 -24.66 -18.09
C MET A 149 49.31 -23.84 -18.15
N GLU A 150 49.36 -22.70 -17.46
CA GLU A 150 50.56 -21.86 -17.40
C GLU A 150 51.73 -22.56 -16.71
N LYS A 151 51.47 -23.28 -15.61
CA LYS A 151 52.48 -24.09 -14.93
C LYS A 151 53.01 -25.22 -15.82
N ASN A 152 52.12 -25.93 -16.52
CA ASN A 152 52.51 -26.98 -17.46
C ASN A 152 53.32 -26.41 -18.63
N ARG A 153 52.95 -25.22 -19.13
CA ARG A 153 53.67 -24.51 -20.17
C ARG A 153 55.08 -24.11 -19.73
N GLU A 154 55.23 -23.60 -18.52
CA GLU A 154 56.55 -23.30 -17.94
C GLU A 154 57.41 -24.56 -17.84
N GLY A 155 56.86 -25.67 -17.34
CA GLY A 155 57.55 -26.96 -17.27
C GLY A 155 57.99 -27.47 -18.65
N ALA A 156 57.13 -27.35 -19.67
CA ALA A 156 57.46 -27.72 -21.04
C ALA A 156 58.61 -26.85 -21.60
N TYR A 157 58.61 -25.54 -21.34
CA TYR A 157 59.71 -24.65 -21.75
C TYR A 157 61.01 -24.97 -21.03
N GLN A 158 60.97 -25.30 -19.73
CA GLN A 158 62.16 -25.76 -18.99
C GLN A 158 62.72 -27.05 -19.57
N GLY A 159 61.86 -28.03 -19.87
CA GLY A 159 62.25 -29.29 -20.52
C GLY A 159 62.86 -29.08 -21.91
N LEU A 160 62.25 -28.22 -22.73
CA LEU A 160 62.78 -27.83 -24.04
C LEU A 160 64.16 -27.18 -23.91
N ARG A 161 64.32 -26.25 -22.96
CA ARG A 161 65.60 -25.59 -22.70
C ARG A 161 66.68 -26.60 -22.31
N GLN A 162 66.34 -27.57 -21.45
CA GLN A 162 67.28 -28.63 -21.06
C GLN A 162 67.67 -29.51 -22.26
N GLN A 163 66.71 -29.88 -23.12
CA GLN A 163 67.00 -30.62 -24.35
C GLN A 163 67.90 -29.84 -25.32
N ILE A 164 67.67 -28.53 -25.49
CA ILE A 164 68.52 -27.68 -26.33
C ILE A 164 69.94 -27.60 -25.76
N THR A 165 70.09 -27.40 -24.45
CA THR A 165 71.41 -27.40 -23.80
C THR A 165 72.13 -28.74 -24.00
N GLY A 166 71.44 -29.86 -23.76
CA GLY A 166 72.02 -31.19 -23.99
C GLY A 166 72.41 -31.45 -25.45
N LEU A 167 71.64 -30.92 -26.40
CA LEU A 167 71.95 -31.02 -27.83
C LEU A 167 73.19 -30.18 -28.19
N LEU A 168 73.34 -28.98 -27.63
CA LEU A 168 74.54 -28.16 -27.78
C LEU A 168 75.78 -28.84 -27.19
N GLU A 169 75.67 -29.41 -25.99
CA GLU A 169 76.77 -30.16 -25.36
C GLU A 169 77.17 -31.39 -26.20
N SER A 170 76.19 -32.15 -26.69
CA SER A 170 76.42 -33.29 -27.57
C SER A 170 77.09 -32.88 -28.88
N GLN A 171 76.66 -31.76 -29.48
CA GLN A 171 77.26 -31.21 -30.70
C GLN A 171 78.71 -30.77 -30.47
N GLN A 172 79.00 -30.14 -29.33
CA GLN A 172 80.35 -29.75 -28.94
C GLN A 172 81.25 -30.98 -28.73
N HIS A 173 80.77 -32.00 -28.02
CA HIS A 173 81.49 -33.25 -27.81
C HIS A 173 81.76 -33.96 -29.15
N LEU A 174 80.76 -34.05 -30.02
CA LEU A 174 80.91 -34.64 -31.36
C LEU A 174 81.97 -33.89 -32.18
N SER A 175 81.93 -32.56 -32.19
CA SER A 175 82.96 -31.73 -32.87
C SER A 175 84.37 -31.99 -32.33
N GLN A 176 84.52 -32.13 -31.01
CA GLN A 176 85.80 -32.46 -30.38
C GLN A 176 86.29 -33.86 -30.77
N THR A 177 85.42 -34.88 -30.68
CA THR A 177 85.78 -36.26 -31.07
C THR A 177 86.10 -36.35 -32.55
N THR A 178 85.36 -35.67 -33.44
CA THR A 178 85.68 -35.61 -34.87
C THR A 178 87.02 -34.93 -35.11
N THR A 179 87.35 -33.87 -34.38
CA THR A 179 88.66 -33.21 -34.46
C THR A 179 89.78 -34.15 -33.99
N GLN A 180 89.58 -34.87 -32.88
CA GLN A 180 90.52 -35.88 -32.38
C GLN A 180 90.69 -37.03 -33.38
N LEU A 181 89.60 -37.55 -33.96
CA LEU A 181 89.63 -38.60 -34.98
C LEU A 181 90.36 -38.13 -36.23
N SER A 182 90.06 -36.93 -36.73
CA SER A 182 90.77 -36.32 -37.87
C SER A 182 92.27 -36.18 -37.56
N THR A 183 92.62 -35.74 -36.36
CA THR A 183 94.01 -35.62 -35.91
C THR A 183 94.69 -36.98 -35.79
N ALA A 184 94.00 -38.00 -35.27
CA ALA A 184 94.51 -39.37 -35.17
C ALA A 184 94.71 -40.00 -36.56
N LEU A 185 93.78 -39.78 -37.50
CA LEU A 185 93.91 -40.25 -38.88
C LEU A 185 95.12 -39.58 -39.57
N LYS A 186 95.28 -38.26 -39.45
CA LYS A 186 96.43 -37.52 -40.00
C LYS A 186 97.75 -37.91 -39.32
N GLY A 187 97.77 -38.04 -37.98
CA GLY A 187 98.94 -38.43 -37.21
C GLY A 187 99.37 -39.88 -37.44
N SER A 188 98.41 -40.77 -37.73
CA SER A 188 98.70 -42.18 -38.06
C SER A 188 99.36 -42.35 -39.44
N ALA A 189 99.27 -41.36 -40.34
CA ALA A 189 99.94 -41.41 -41.63
C ALA A 189 101.46 -41.40 -41.47
N GLY A 190 102.01 -40.62 -40.53
CA GLY A 190 103.45 -40.60 -40.24
C GLY A 190 103.95 -41.94 -39.68
N THR A 191 103.22 -42.53 -38.72
CA THR A 191 103.61 -43.83 -38.13
C THR A 191 103.49 -44.99 -39.13
N ARG A 192 102.50 -44.94 -40.03
CA ARG A 192 102.31 -45.96 -41.08
C ARG A 192 103.35 -45.82 -42.19
N GLY A 193 103.72 -44.59 -42.56
CA GLY A 193 104.85 -44.32 -43.46
C GLY A 193 106.17 -44.84 -42.89
N ARG A 194 106.44 -44.53 -41.61
CA ARG A 194 107.66 -44.97 -40.92
C ARG A 194 107.76 -46.49 -40.73
N TRP A 195 106.64 -47.18 -40.56
CA TRP A 195 106.59 -48.66 -40.60
C TRP A 195 106.87 -49.22 -42.00
N GLY A 196 106.37 -48.55 -43.05
CA GLY A 196 106.67 -48.89 -44.44
C GLY A 196 108.15 -48.75 -44.76
N GLU A 197 108.78 -47.65 -44.33
CA GLU A 197 110.23 -47.41 -44.47
C GLU A 197 111.05 -48.47 -43.71
N LEU A 198 110.70 -48.78 -42.46
CA LEU A 198 111.37 -49.83 -41.69
C LEU A 198 111.21 -51.21 -42.33
N ALA A 199 110.04 -51.52 -42.88
CA ALA A 199 109.80 -52.77 -43.60
C ALA A 199 110.63 -52.82 -44.89
N LEU A 200 110.71 -51.72 -45.65
CA LEU A 200 111.51 -51.63 -46.87
C LEU A 200 112.99 -51.84 -46.56
N LYS A 201 113.51 -51.16 -45.53
CA LYS A 201 114.87 -51.34 -45.02
C LYS A 201 115.17 -52.80 -44.70
N ARG A 202 114.30 -53.47 -43.94
CA ARG A 202 114.47 -54.89 -43.58
C ARG A 202 114.46 -55.81 -44.80
N ILE A 203 113.62 -55.55 -45.79
CA ILE A 203 113.56 -56.35 -47.02
C ILE A 203 114.86 -56.20 -47.82
N VAL A 204 115.37 -54.98 -47.94
CA VAL A 204 116.61 -54.67 -48.64
C VAL A 204 117.82 -55.28 -47.93
N GLU A 205 117.88 -55.22 -46.60
CA GLU A 205 118.90 -55.89 -45.78
C GLU A 205 118.84 -57.43 -45.93
N LEU A 206 117.63 -58.02 -45.93
CA LEU A 206 117.44 -59.46 -46.16
C LEU A 206 117.83 -59.90 -47.59
N ALA A 207 117.74 -59.00 -48.56
CA ALA A 207 118.23 -59.22 -49.92
C ALA A 207 119.77 -59.12 -50.02
N GLY A 208 120.46 -58.81 -48.92
CA GLY A 208 121.92 -58.79 -48.82
C GLY A 208 122.56 -57.41 -49.04
N MET A 209 121.76 -56.34 -49.10
CA MET A 209 122.25 -54.97 -49.31
C MET A 209 122.64 -54.31 -47.98
N VAL A 210 123.74 -53.55 -47.96
CA VAL A 210 124.28 -52.90 -46.75
C VAL A 210 123.92 -51.41 -46.73
N ASN A 211 123.41 -50.96 -45.58
CA ASN A 211 123.02 -49.55 -45.38
C ASN A 211 124.23 -48.60 -45.56
N HIS A 212 124.03 -47.49 -46.26
CA HIS A 212 125.04 -46.49 -46.65
C HIS A 212 126.10 -46.95 -47.65
N VAL A 213 125.89 -48.10 -48.30
CA VAL A 213 126.71 -48.57 -49.43
C VAL A 213 125.84 -48.82 -50.65
N ASP A 214 124.77 -49.59 -50.48
CA ASP A 214 123.89 -50.00 -51.58
C ASP A 214 122.56 -49.23 -51.62
N PHE A 215 122.17 -48.62 -50.49
CA PHE A 215 120.97 -47.79 -50.38
C PHE A 215 121.12 -46.73 -49.28
N ASP A 216 120.33 -45.66 -49.39
CA ASP A 216 120.18 -44.62 -48.37
C ASP A 216 118.71 -44.47 -47.96
N GLU A 217 118.49 -44.18 -46.68
CA GLU A 217 117.16 -43.91 -46.13
C GLU A 217 116.69 -42.48 -46.48
N GLN A 218 115.37 -42.30 -46.64
CA GLN A 218 114.79 -40.99 -46.92
C GLN A 218 115.02 -40.02 -45.74
N VAL A 219 115.49 -38.82 -46.04
CA VAL A 219 115.70 -37.77 -45.04
C VAL A 219 114.34 -37.12 -44.71
N SER A 220 113.86 -37.30 -43.48
CA SER A 220 112.66 -36.59 -43.01
C SER A 220 112.98 -35.10 -42.80
N ILE A 221 112.23 -34.22 -43.44
CA ILE A 221 112.21 -32.77 -43.15
C ILE A 221 111.11 -32.50 -42.11
#